data_AF-A0A3M0DT36-F1
#
_entry.id   AF-A0A3M0DT36-F1
#
_cell.length_a   1.000
_cell.length_b   1.000
_cell.length_c   1.000
_cell.angle_alpha   90.00
_cell.angle_beta   90.00
_cell.angle_gamma   90.00
#
_symmetry.space_group_name_H-M   'P 1'
#
loop_
_entity.id
_entity.type
_entity.pdbx_description
1 polymer ?
#
loop_
_entity_poly.entity_id
_entity_poly.type
_entity_poly.pdbx_seq_one_letter_code
_entity_poly.pdbx_strand_id
1 'polypeptide(L)' 'MSPDWPRFLAVFAVLLVVVFVVGAVVSPPDPYTQLRAVGPGVVVALVVAYLVAIGGE' A
#
# COMPACT_ATOMS: atom_id res chain seq x y z
N MET A 1 -8.65 8.91 19.22
CA MET A 1 -8.68 7.48 18.89
C MET A 1 -7.24 7.02 18.70
N SER A 2 -6.82 5.97 19.40
CA SER A 2 -5.50 5.36 19.18
C SER A 2 -5.59 4.37 18.01
N PRO A 3 -4.69 4.41 17.01
CA PRO A 3 -4.68 3.45 15.93
C PRO A 3 -4.47 2.01 16.43
N ASP A 4 -5.19 1.06 15.85
CA ASP A 4 -4.88 -0.37 15.96
C ASP A 4 -3.66 -0.69 15.07
N TRP A 5 -2.47 -0.72 15.68
CA TRP A 5 -1.20 -0.97 14.98
C TRP A 5 -1.09 -2.36 14.34
N PRO A 6 -1.51 -3.46 14.98
CA PRO A 6 -1.63 -4.76 14.31
C PRO A 6 -2.48 -4.71 13.03
N ARG A 7 -3.66 -4.08 13.08
CA ARG A 7 -4.54 -3.93 11.92
C ARG A 7 -3.92 -3.06 10.84
N PHE A 8 -3.27 -1.96 11.23
CA PHE A 8 -2.50 -1.11 10.32
C PHE A 8 -1.46 -1.93 9.53
N LEU A 9 -0.61 -2.68 10.23
CA LEU A 9 0.48 -3.44 9.62
C LEU A 9 -0.04 -4.53 8.68
N ALA A 10 -1.11 -5.23 9.07
CA ALA A 10 -1.73 -6.26 8.24
C ALA A 10 -2.29 -5.68 6.93
N VAL A 11 -3.06 -4.59 7.02
CA VAL A 11 -3.66 -3.93 5.85
C VAL A 11 -2.57 -3.34 4.95
N PHE A 12 -1.58 -2.66 5.54
CA PHE A 12 -0.47 -2.08 4.79
C PHE A 12 0.32 -3.14 4.03
N ALA A 13 0.66 -4.27 4.67
CA ALA A 13 1.40 -5.35 4.02
C ALA A 13 0.62 -5.95 2.83
N VAL A 14 -0.68 -6.16 2.97
CA VAL A 14 -1.54 -6.64 1.87
C VAL A 14 -1.57 -5.62 0.72
N LEU A 15 -1.74 -4.34 1.03
CA LEU A 15 -1.77 -3.28 0.00
C LEU A 15 -0.43 -3.13 -0.72
N LEU A 16 0.70 -3.32 -0.02
CA LEU A 16 2.01 -3.34 -0.67
C LEU A 16 2.11 -4.46 -1.70
N VAL A 17 1.66 -5.68 -1.36
CA VAL A 17 1.64 -6.80 -2.31
C VAL A 17 0.79 -6.45 -3.52
N VAL A 18 -0.40 -5.87 -3.32
CA VAL A 18 -1.28 -5.43 -4.42
C VAL A 18 -0.60 -4.40 -5.30
N VAL A 19 0.01 -3.35 -4.72
CA VAL A 19 0.72 -2.30 -5.46
C VAL A 19 1.85 -2.88 -6.31
N PHE A 20 2.64 -3.81 -5.74
CA PHE A 20 3.72 -4.48 -6.48
C PHE A 20 3.20 -5.35 -7.61
N VAL A 21 2.18 -6.18 -7.36
CA VAL A 21 1.58 -7.05 -8.38
C VAL A 21 0.97 -6.24 -9.51
N VAL A 22 0.16 -5.23 -9.19
CA VAL A 22 -0.46 -4.36 -10.19
C VAL A 22 0.62 -3.60 -10.96
N GLY A 23 1.58 -2.99 -10.26
CA GLY A 23 2.70 -2.28 -10.88
C GLY A 23 3.48 -3.15 -11.86
N ALA A 24 3.74 -4.42 -11.51
CA ALA A 24 4.42 -5.37 -12.39
C ALA A 24 3.58 -5.79 -13.61
N VAL A 25 2.25 -5.87 -13.47
CA VAL A 25 1.34 -6.24 -14.56
C VAL A 25 1.13 -5.10 -15.56
N VAL A 26 1.04 -3.86 -15.08
CA VAL A 26 0.65 -2.70 -15.91
C VAL A 26 1.84 -1.86 -16.41
N SER A 27 3.05 -2.12 -15.90
CA SER A 27 4.25 -1.35 -16.26
C SER A 27 5.22 -2.21 -17.08
N PRO A 28 5.99 -1.59 -18.00
CA PRO A 28 7.16 -2.24 -18.59
C PRO A 28 8.09 -2.84 -17.52
N PRO A 29 8.77 -3.96 -17.81
CA PRO A 29 9.64 -4.66 -16.87
C PRO A 29 11.00 -3.97 -16.69
N ASP A 30 11.00 -2.65 -16.53
CA ASP A 30 12.18 -1.87 -16.16
C ASP A 30 12.04 -1.33 -14.72
N PRO A 31 13.10 -1.36 -13.90
CA PRO A 31 13.01 -0.96 -12.49
C PRO A 31 12.57 0.48 -12.27
N TYR A 32 12.87 1.38 -13.21
CA TYR A 32 12.59 2.80 -13.06
C TYR A 32 11.11 3.11 -13.23
N THR A 33 10.46 2.49 -14.22
CA THR A 33 9.02 2.61 -14.42
C THR A 33 8.24 1.91 -13.32
N GLN A 34 8.73 0.75 -12.83
CA GLN A 34 8.13 0.09 -11.68
C GLN A 34 8.19 0.96 -10.41
N LEU A 35 9.33 1.58 -10.11
CA LEU A 35 9.44 2.49 -8.95
C LEU A 35 8.51 3.70 -9.06
N ARG A 36 8.32 4.24 -10.27
CA ARG A 36 7.37 5.34 -10.52
C ARG A 36 5.91 4.93 -10.28
N ALA A 37 5.55 3.67 -10.59
CA ALA A 37 4.23 3.14 -10.32
C ALA A 37 4.03 2.79 -8.83
N VAL A 38 5.04 2.18 -8.20
CA VAL A 38 4.98 1.72 -6.81
C VAL A 38 4.97 2.89 -5.83
N GLY A 39 5.75 3.95 -6.06
CA GLY A 39 5.87 5.09 -5.15
C GLY A 39 4.52 5.71 -4.74
N PRO A 40 3.68 6.17 -5.68
CA PRO A 40 2.34 6.67 -5.39
C PRO A 40 1.44 5.62 -4.72
N GLY A 41 1.54 4.36 -5.15
CA GLY A 41 0.77 3.26 -4.57
C GLY A 41 1.09 3.02 -3.09
N VAL A 42 2.36 3.10 -2.70
CA VAL A 42 2.80 2.99 -1.29
C VAL A 42 2.22 4.12 -0.44
N VAL A 43 2.19 5.35 -0.96
CA VAL A 43 1.61 6.50 -0.25
C VAL A 43 0.12 6.29 -0.03
N VAL A 44 -0.62 5.85 -1.05
CA VAL A 44 -2.04 5.52 -0.93
C VAL A 44 -2.24 4.37 0.07
N ALA A 45 -1.41 3.34 0.03
CA ALA A 45 -1.47 2.21 0.94
C ALA A 45 -1.28 2.63 2.40
N LEU A 46 -0.34 3.54 2.69
CA LEU A 46 -0.13 4.10 4.03
C LEU A 46 -1.36 4.84 4.54
N VAL A 47 -1.94 5.72 3.70
CA VAL A 47 -3.12 6.50 4.06
C VAL A 47 -4.31 5.58 4.33
N VAL A 48 -4.59 4.63 3.43
CA VAL A 48 -5.71 3.69 3.59
C VAL A 48 -5.53 2.83 4.83
N ALA A 49 -4.33 2.26 5.05
CA ALA A 49 -4.05 1.47 6.24
C ALA A 49 -4.25 2.27 7.53
N TYR A 50 -3.83 3.54 7.55
CA TYR A 50 -4.03 4.42 8.70
C TYR A 50 -5.51 4.71 8.96
N LEU A 51 -6.28 5.01 7.92
CA LEU A 51 -7.72 5.24 8.03
C LEU A 51 -8.45 4.00 8.56
N VAL A 52 -8.10 2.81 8.07
CA VAL A 52 -8.68 1.55 8.56
C VAL A 52 -8.30 1.28 10.01
N ALA A 53 -7.09 1.65 10.43
CA ALA A 53 -6.62 1.45 11.80
C ALA A 53 -7.30 2.38 12.82
N ILE A 54 -7.81 3.55 12.40
CA ILE A 54 -8.53 4.49 13.29
C ILE A 54 -10.05 4.39 13.18
N GLY A 55 -10.58 3.87 12.06
CA GLY A 55 -12.02 3.74 11.80
C GLY A 55 -12.59 2.35 12.07
N GLY A 56 -11.78 1.42 12.57
CA GLY A 56 -12.23 0.12 13.02
C GLY A 56 -12.97 0.22 14.35
N GLU A 57 -14.30 0.27 14.29
CA GLU A 57 -15.18 0.08 15.45
C GLU A 57 -15.03 -1.34 16.04
#